data_AF-A0A8T6SF48-F1
#
_entry.id   AF-A0A8T6SF48-F1
#
_cell.length_a   1.000
_cell.length_b   1.000
_cell.length_c   1.000
_cell.angle_alpha   90.00
_cell.angle_beta   90.00
_cell.angle_gamma   90.00
#
_symmetry.space_group_name_H-M   'P 1'
#
loop_
_entity.id
_entity.type
_entity.pdbx_description
1 polymer ?
#
loop_
_entity_poly.entity_id
_entity_poly.type
_entity_poly.pdbx_seq_one_letter_code
_entity_poly.pdbx_strand_id
1 'polypeptide(L)'
;GTNTVSDQGIALKVNWTEKAIPKMMPFVADWKNFSRLFEDYIEKGRIEDDEAKAVFTPFNLFDASGFFTVPVVVESQDNALYKISYQISERVANEVPIVFDLAALGKTFNFRDNEQTLVIIYHELM
;
A
#
# COMPACT_ATOMS: atom_id res chain seq x y z
N GLY A 1 -9.07 5.81 -3.16
CA GLY A 1 -7.65 6.25 -3.10
C GLY A 1 -6.82 5.23 -2.37
N THR A 2 -5.51 5.27 -2.54
CA THR A 2 -4.55 4.39 -1.82
C THR A 2 -3.64 5.24 -0.94
N ASN A 3 -3.61 4.96 0.36
CA ASN A 3 -2.63 5.56 1.27
C ASN A 3 -1.53 4.56 1.57
N THR A 4 -0.32 5.08 1.75
CA THR A 4 0.83 4.30 2.19
C THR A 4 1.27 4.86 3.54
N VAL A 5 1.44 3.96 4.52
CA VAL A 5 2.07 4.25 5.80
C VAL A 5 3.28 3.33 5.90
N SER A 6 4.46 3.88 6.19
CA SER A 6 5.70 3.11 6.22
C SER A 6 6.49 3.34 7.49
N ASP A 7 6.98 2.26 8.09
CA ASP A 7 7.90 2.29 9.23
C ASP A 7 8.85 1.10 9.18
N GLN A 8 10.09 1.29 9.66
CA GLN A 8 11.12 0.25 9.75
C GLN A 8 11.36 -0.57 8.45
N GLY A 9 11.23 0.07 7.29
CA GLY A 9 11.41 -0.57 5.98
C GLY A 9 10.21 -1.41 5.53
N ILE A 10 9.10 -1.39 6.27
CA ILE A 10 7.83 -2.00 5.90
C ILE A 10 6.86 -0.90 5.46
N ALA A 11 6.14 -1.12 4.37
CA ALA A 11 5.09 -0.23 3.89
C ALA A 11 3.73 -0.94 3.91
N LEU A 12 2.80 -0.44 4.69
CA LEU A 12 1.40 -0.82 4.63
C LEU A 12 0.67 0.04 3.59
N LYS A 13 0.15 -0.61 2.55
CA LYS A 13 -0.67 0.04 1.52
C LYS A 13 -2.13 -0.31 1.75
N VAL A 14 -2.98 0.72 1.90
CA VAL A 14 -4.40 0.54 2.17
C VAL A 14 -5.25 1.28 1.16
N ASN A 15 -6.14 0.55 0.51
CA ASN A 15 -7.18 1.09 -0.35
C ASN A 15 -8.36 1.51 0.51
N TRP A 16 -8.86 2.72 0.29
CA TRP A 16 -9.95 3.27 1.11
C TRP A 16 -10.97 4.05 0.27
N THR A 17 -12.17 4.11 0.83
CA THR A 17 -13.28 4.98 0.43
C THR A 17 -13.57 5.94 1.59
N GLU A 18 -14.26 7.06 1.36
CA GLU A 18 -14.56 8.03 2.44
C GLU A 18 -15.17 7.38 3.69
N LYS A 19 -16.03 6.37 3.50
CA LYS A 19 -16.66 5.60 4.58
C LYS A 19 -15.67 4.75 5.39
N ALA A 20 -14.48 4.49 4.86
CA ALA A 20 -13.41 3.74 5.51
C ALA A 20 -12.46 4.64 6.31
N ILE A 21 -12.51 5.97 6.17
CA ILE A 21 -11.59 6.90 6.88
C ILE A 21 -11.60 6.69 8.40
N PRO A 22 -12.75 6.58 9.10
CA PRO A 22 -12.73 6.36 10.55
C PRO A 22 -12.06 5.04 10.95
N LYS A 23 -12.15 4.03 10.09
CA LYS A 23 -11.48 2.72 10.27
C LYS A 23 -9.97 2.81 10.04
N MET A 24 -9.49 3.81 9.32
CA MET A 24 -8.07 4.00 9.05
C MET A 24 -7.32 4.68 10.19
N MET A 25 -8.03 5.36 11.11
CA MET A 25 -7.42 6.15 12.18
C MET A 25 -6.38 5.40 13.03
N PRO A 26 -6.58 4.12 13.41
CA PRO A 26 -5.56 3.39 14.16
C PRO A 26 -4.22 3.25 13.43
N PHE A 27 -4.20 3.18 12.10
CA PHE A 27 -2.97 3.07 11.30
C PHE A 27 -2.19 4.38 11.17
N VAL A 28 -2.84 5.52 11.41
CA VAL A 28 -2.23 6.84 11.22
C VAL A 28 -2.02 7.60 12.53
N ALA A 29 -2.80 7.29 13.56
CA ALA A 29 -2.77 7.98 14.84
C ALA A 29 -2.14 7.16 15.97
N ASP A 30 -2.20 5.82 15.91
CA ASP A 30 -1.59 4.95 16.93
C ASP A 30 -0.21 4.45 16.48
N TRP A 31 0.71 5.40 16.28
CA TRP A 31 2.05 5.11 15.80
C TRP A 31 2.82 4.14 16.70
N LYS A 32 2.57 4.21 18.01
CA LYS A 32 3.21 3.34 19.01
C LYS A 32 2.89 1.88 18.76
N ASN A 33 1.60 1.54 18.66
CA ASN A 33 1.19 0.15 18.43
C ASN A 33 1.47 -0.28 16.99
N PHE A 34 1.44 0.65 16.03
CA PHE A 34 1.82 0.38 14.65
C PHE A 34 3.31 0.00 14.52
N SER A 35 4.20 0.72 15.23
CA SER A 35 5.64 0.40 15.25
C SER A 35 5.90 -0.97 15.86
N ARG A 36 5.26 -1.27 17.00
CA ARG A 36 5.38 -2.58 17.68
C ARG A 36 4.93 -3.75 16.82
N LEU A 37 3.87 -3.55 16.04
CA LEU A 37 3.38 -4.56 15.10
C LEU A 37 4.45 -4.90 14.05
N PHE A 38 5.21 -3.92 13.57
CA PHE A 38 6.31 -4.17 12.64
C PHE A 38 7.54 -4.76 13.32
N GLU A 39 7.91 -4.31 14.51
CA GLU A 39 9.00 -4.90 15.30
C GLU A 39 8.78 -6.40 15.50
N ASP A 40 7.60 -6.80 15.97
CA ASP A 40 7.24 -8.21 16.15
C ASP A 40 7.32 -9.01 14.85
N TYR A 41 6.82 -8.44 13.75
CA TYR A 41 6.89 -9.12 12.47
C TYR A 41 8.33 -9.31 11.98
N ILE A 42 9.17 -8.29 12.11
CA ILE A 42 10.58 -8.34 11.68
C ILE A 42 11.35 -9.36 12.52
N GLU A 43 11.15 -9.35 13.84
CA GLU A 43 11.91 -10.21 14.76
C GLU A 43 11.43 -11.67 14.76
N LYS A 44 10.11 -11.88 14.66
CA LYS A 44 9.47 -13.17 14.97
C LYS A 44 8.65 -13.74 13.82
N GLY A 45 8.39 -12.94 12.77
CA GLY A 45 7.53 -13.33 11.65
C GLY A 45 6.04 -13.39 11.98
N ARG A 46 5.62 -12.94 13.17
CA ARG A 46 4.23 -12.94 13.65
C ARG A 46 4.00 -11.89 14.74
N ILE A 47 2.75 -11.48 14.93
CA ILE A 47 2.36 -10.47 15.91
C ILE A 47 2.04 -11.12 17.27
N GLU A 48 2.74 -10.69 18.32
CA GLU A 48 2.60 -11.20 19.69
C GLU A 48 2.22 -10.12 20.71
N ASP A 49 2.56 -8.85 20.47
CA ASP A 49 2.27 -7.72 21.36
C ASP A 49 0.77 -7.56 21.54
N ASP A 50 0.31 -7.74 22.77
CA ASP A 50 -1.12 -7.76 23.10
C ASP A 50 -1.81 -6.40 22.84
N GLU A 51 -1.09 -5.27 23.02
CA GLU A 51 -1.63 -3.93 22.74
C GLU A 51 -1.82 -3.75 21.22
N ALA A 52 -0.81 -4.12 20.42
CA ALA A 52 -0.91 -4.11 18.96
C ALA A 52 -2.00 -5.06 18.46
N LYS A 53 -2.11 -6.27 19.02
CA LYS A 53 -3.18 -7.22 18.65
C LYS A 53 -4.56 -6.65 18.95
N ALA A 54 -4.77 -6.05 20.12
CA ALA A 54 -6.06 -5.45 20.47
C ALA A 54 -6.47 -4.34 19.50
N VAL A 55 -5.50 -3.51 19.07
CA VAL A 55 -5.75 -2.42 18.11
C VAL A 55 -6.03 -2.95 16.71
N PHE A 56 -5.26 -3.93 16.23
CA PHE A 56 -5.26 -4.29 14.81
C PHE A 56 -6.05 -5.55 14.42
N THR A 57 -6.43 -6.40 15.38
CA THR A 57 -7.30 -7.58 15.13
C THR A 57 -8.61 -7.23 14.42
N PRO A 58 -9.32 -6.13 14.73
CA PRO A 58 -10.57 -5.76 14.05
C PRO A 58 -10.44 -5.55 12.53
N PHE A 59 -9.22 -5.41 12.02
CA PHE A 59 -8.93 -5.21 10.61
C PHE A 59 -8.58 -6.50 9.86
N ASN A 60 -8.60 -7.66 10.54
CA ASN A 60 -8.26 -8.96 9.95
C ASN A 60 -6.92 -8.96 9.21
N LEU A 61 -5.91 -8.25 9.76
CA LEU A 61 -4.57 -8.22 9.19
C LEU A 61 -3.77 -9.48 9.47
N PHE A 62 -4.09 -10.15 10.58
CA PHE A 62 -3.45 -11.38 11.02
C PHE A 62 -4.46 -12.32 11.67
N ASP A 63 -4.12 -13.60 11.72
CA ASP A 63 -4.92 -14.64 12.36
C ASP A 63 -4.74 -14.65 13.90
N ALA A 64 -5.44 -15.55 14.58
CA ALA A 64 -5.34 -15.69 16.04
C ALA A 64 -3.91 -16.00 16.53
N SER A 65 -3.11 -16.66 15.68
CA SER A 65 -1.72 -17.00 15.95
C SER A 65 -0.74 -15.86 15.64
N GLY A 66 -1.24 -14.73 15.11
CA GLY A 66 -0.45 -13.55 14.77
C GLY A 66 0.17 -13.57 13.37
N PHE A 67 -0.17 -14.54 12.51
CA PHE A 67 0.35 -14.56 11.15
C PHE A 67 -0.46 -13.65 10.24
N PHE A 68 0.21 -12.84 9.42
CA PHE A 68 -0.48 -12.00 8.45
C PHE A 68 -1.35 -12.82 7.51
N THR A 69 -2.61 -12.41 7.39
CA THR A 69 -3.62 -12.98 6.49
C THR A 69 -3.73 -12.18 5.19
N VAL A 70 -3.17 -10.98 5.17
CA VAL A 70 -3.01 -10.15 3.97
C VAL A 70 -1.72 -10.51 3.23
N PRO A 71 -1.66 -10.34 1.90
CA PRO A 71 -0.44 -10.60 1.14
C PRO A 71 0.72 -9.72 1.64
N VAL A 72 1.82 -10.35 2.01
CA VAL A 72 3.09 -9.66 2.28
C VAL A 72 4.01 -9.82 1.08
N VAL A 73 4.40 -8.70 0.48
CA VAL A 73 5.27 -8.67 -0.69
C VAL A 73 6.61 -8.09 -0.27
N VAL A 74 7.66 -8.90 -0.40
CA VAL A 74 9.04 -8.42 -0.22
C VAL A 74 9.44 -7.69 -1.49
N GLU A 75 9.86 -6.43 -1.38
CA GLU A 75 10.31 -5.61 -2.51
C GLU A 75 11.68 -6.07 -3.04
N SER A 76 11.70 -7.23 -3.68
CA SER A 76 12.89 -7.85 -4.28
C SER A 76 12.53 -8.53 -5.59
N GLN A 77 13.40 -8.42 -6.59
CA GLN A 77 13.25 -9.09 -7.88
C GLN A 77 13.26 -10.63 -7.77
N ASP A 78 13.80 -11.16 -6.67
CA ASP A 78 13.77 -12.60 -6.37
C ASP A 78 12.42 -13.06 -5.82
N ASN A 79 11.59 -12.13 -5.32
CA ASN A 79 10.24 -12.44 -4.87
C ASN A 79 9.28 -12.52 -6.07
N ALA A 80 8.65 -13.68 -6.25
CA ALA A 80 7.77 -13.92 -7.39
C ALA A 80 6.57 -12.97 -7.46
N LEU A 81 5.95 -12.63 -6.31
CA LEU A 81 4.81 -11.71 -6.26
C LEU A 81 5.24 -10.28 -6.60
N TYR A 82 6.39 -9.84 -6.09
CA TYR A 82 6.94 -8.55 -6.45
C TYR A 82 7.27 -8.47 -7.94
N LYS A 83 7.91 -9.49 -8.49
CA LYS A 83 8.24 -9.57 -9.92
C LYS A 83 7.01 -9.47 -10.81
N ILE A 84 5.94 -10.20 -10.48
CA ILE A 84 4.66 -10.12 -11.22
C ILE A 84 4.05 -8.72 -11.08
N SER A 85 4.03 -8.17 -9.87
CA SER A 85 3.50 -6.82 -9.62
C SER A 85 4.26 -5.76 -10.41
N TYR A 86 5.59 -5.88 -10.46
CA TYR A 86 6.48 -5.02 -11.23
C TYR A 86 6.17 -5.14 -12.73
N GLN A 87 6.06 -6.34 -13.28
CA GLN A 87 5.72 -6.57 -14.69
C GLN A 87 4.37 -5.96 -15.08
N ILE A 88 3.36 -6.07 -14.21
CA ILE A 88 2.05 -5.43 -14.43
C ILE A 88 2.22 -3.90 -14.46
N SER A 89 2.93 -3.34 -13.48
CA SER A 89 3.14 -1.89 -13.40
C SER A 89 3.93 -1.35 -14.59
N GLU A 90 4.98 -2.06 -15.03
CA GLU A 90 5.78 -1.71 -16.20
C GLU A 90 4.92 -1.74 -17.47
N ARG A 91 4.07 -2.76 -17.62
CA ARG A 91 3.15 -2.83 -18.75
C ARG A 91 2.17 -1.68 -18.77
N VAL A 92 1.57 -1.32 -17.63
CA VAL A 92 0.70 -0.14 -17.53
C VAL A 92 1.45 1.12 -17.91
N ALA A 93 2.66 1.31 -17.38
CA ALA A 93 3.48 2.48 -17.68
C ALA A 93 3.86 2.61 -19.16
N ASN A 94 4.01 1.48 -19.86
CA ASN A 94 4.34 1.46 -21.29
C ASN A 94 3.10 1.61 -22.20
N GLU A 95 1.94 1.09 -21.81
CA GLU A 95 0.75 1.04 -22.66
C GLU A 95 -0.12 2.30 -22.52
N VAL A 96 -0.23 2.87 -21.32
CA VAL A 96 -1.07 4.07 -21.08
C VAL A 96 -0.62 5.28 -21.94
N PRO A 97 0.68 5.61 -22.09
CA PRO A 97 1.10 6.70 -22.97
C PRO A 97 0.82 6.47 -24.46
N ILE A 98 0.56 5.23 -24.88
CA ILE A 98 0.19 4.91 -26.27
C ILE A 98 -1.27 5.29 -26.53
N VAL A 99 -2.13 5.11 -25.52
CA VAL A 99 -3.58 5.35 -25.63
C VAL A 99 -3.93 6.80 -25.27
N PHE A 100 -3.20 7.40 -24.32
CA PHE A 100 -3.47 8.73 -23.80
C PHE A 100 -2.31 9.68 -24.05
N ASP A 101 -2.63 10.88 -24.54
CA ASP A 101 -1.67 11.98 -24.60
C ASP A 101 -1.44 12.56 -23.20
N LEU A 102 -0.44 12.00 -22.50
CA LEU A 102 -0.09 12.42 -21.15
C LEU A 102 0.32 13.90 -21.08
N ALA A 103 0.96 14.43 -22.12
CA ALA A 103 1.40 15.82 -22.14
C ALA A 103 0.20 16.77 -22.27
N ALA A 104 -0.77 16.44 -23.15
CA ALA A 104 -1.99 17.21 -23.28
C ALA A 104 -2.86 17.15 -22.01
N LEU A 105 -2.97 15.99 -21.38
CA LEU A 105 -3.71 15.84 -20.12
C LEU A 105 -3.03 16.58 -18.98
N GLY A 106 -1.71 16.46 -18.85
CA GLY A 106 -0.93 17.18 -17.86
C GLY A 106 -1.08 18.69 -18.00
N LYS A 107 -1.11 19.21 -19.23
CA LYS A 107 -1.37 20.63 -19.48
C LYS A 107 -2.81 21.04 -19.15
N THR A 108 -3.79 20.22 -19.53
CA THR A 108 -5.23 20.48 -19.32
C THR A 108 -5.56 20.58 -17.83
N PHE A 109 -5.04 19.66 -17.03
CA PHE A 109 -5.34 19.55 -15.59
C PHE A 109 -4.24 20.14 -14.70
N ASN A 110 -3.22 20.74 -15.29
CA ASN A 110 -2.08 21.36 -14.61
C ASN A 110 -1.32 20.38 -13.68
N PHE A 111 -1.09 19.16 -14.17
CA PHE A 111 -0.22 18.18 -13.51
C PHE A 111 1.26 18.52 -13.78
N ARG A 112 2.12 18.15 -12.83
CA ARG A 112 3.54 18.51 -12.78
C ARG A 112 4.35 17.87 -13.90
N ASP A 113 4.10 16.60 -14.19
CA ASP A 113 4.85 15.79 -15.15
C ASP A 113 4.02 14.58 -15.64
N ASN A 114 4.59 13.83 -16.58
CA ASN A 114 3.94 12.65 -17.16
C ASN A 114 3.80 11.50 -16.15
N GLU A 115 4.69 11.40 -15.17
CA GLU A 115 4.63 10.36 -14.14
C GLU A 115 3.43 10.59 -13.22
N GLN A 116 3.27 11.83 -12.73
CA GLN A 116 2.09 12.24 -11.98
C GLN A 116 0.82 12.06 -12.82
N THR A 117 0.85 12.46 -14.09
CA THR A 117 -0.29 12.32 -14.99
C THR A 117 -0.69 10.86 -15.19
N LEU A 118 0.27 9.97 -15.41
CA LEU A 118 0.07 8.52 -15.51
C LEU A 118 -0.55 7.95 -14.24
N VAL A 119 -0.01 8.30 -13.07
CA VAL A 119 -0.52 7.81 -11.77
C VAL A 119 -1.97 8.25 -11.54
N ILE A 120 -2.31 9.50 -11.90
CA ILE A 120 -3.68 10.02 -11.77
C ILE A 120 -4.61 9.31 -12.76
N ILE A 121 -4.24 9.18 -14.04
CA ILE A 121 -5.05 8.47 -15.03
C ILE A 121 -5.31 7.02 -14.61
N TYR A 122 -4.28 6.33 -14.13
CA TYR A 122 -4.42 4.98 -13.59
C TYR A 122 -5.42 4.94 -12.44
N HIS A 123 -5.38 5.90 -11.51
CA HIS A 123 -6.29 5.97 -10.37
C HIS A 123 -7.74 6.34 -10.73
N GLU A 124 -7.96 7.13 -11.77
CA GLU A 124 -9.31 7.58 -12.15
C GLU A 124 -10.02 6.59 -13.08
N LEU A 125 -9.27 5.76 -13.81
CA LEU A 125 -9.82 4.75 -14.74
C LEU A 125 -10.04 3.37 -14.09
N MET A 126 -9.45 3.10 -12.93
CA MET A 126 -9.50 1.81 -12.21
C MET A 126 -10.22 1.95 -10.87
#